data_AF-N9V4D8-F1
#
_entry.id   AF-N9V4D8-F1
#
_cell.length_a   1.000
_cell.length_b   1.000
_cell.length_c   1.000
_cell.angle_alpha   90.00
_cell.angle_beta   90.00
_cell.angle_gamma   90.00
#
_symmetry.space_group_name_H-M   'P 1'
#
loop_
_entity.id
_entity.type
_entity.pdbx_description
1 polymer ?
#
loop_
_entity_poly.entity_id
_entity_poly.type
_entity_poly.pdbx_seq_one_letter_code
_entity_poly.pdbx_strand_id
1 'polypeptide(L)'
;MARVNEQFLEAYEPLSMKELKDPIIFVVDMIEGFVHEGALHDEAINAVTVHIEALIKDAQQRVIFIADSHPPKTREFNSYPTHCVIGTTESEVIQELKPHVQELMRKNSTNTFTCPDFQSFLTERMDSYRDIVITGCCTDICILQFALCLNAWLNEHNKTDQRIIIPLSCVDTYHIEGIHDAVSCNEFSIRNMEANGICIVSSLERED
;
A
#
# COMPACT_ATOMS: atom_id res chain seq x y z
N MET A 1 5.53 11.18 -0.44
CA MET A 1 6.45 10.35 0.37
C MET A 1 5.93 10.31 1.80
N ALA A 2 6.20 9.22 2.52
CA ALA A 2 5.84 9.06 3.92
C ALA A 2 6.35 10.25 4.73
N ARG A 3 5.44 10.90 5.47
CA ARG A 3 5.81 11.97 6.40
C ARG A 3 6.58 11.36 7.57
N VAL A 4 7.88 11.61 7.65
CA VAL A 4 8.81 11.17 8.69
C VAL A 4 9.81 12.29 8.99
N ASN A 5 10.59 12.19 10.07
CA ASN A 5 11.69 13.12 10.31
C ASN A 5 12.80 12.96 9.25
N GLU A 6 13.51 14.03 8.90
CA GLU A 6 14.60 13.99 7.89
C GLU A 6 15.68 12.95 8.27
N GLN A 7 16.14 12.96 9.52
CA GLN A 7 17.10 11.99 10.04
C GLN A 7 16.60 10.54 9.99
N PHE A 8 15.29 10.33 10.01
CA PHE A 8 14.70 9.00 9.86
C PHE A 8 14.83 8.53 8.42
N LEU A 9 14.53 9.41 7.45
CA LEU A 9 14.58 9.08 6.03
C LEU A 9 16.01 8.80 5.55
N GLU A 10 17.01 9.50 6.09
CA GLU A 10 18.44 9.30 5.79
C GLU A 10 18.95 7.88 6.11
N ALA A 11 18.22 7.09 6.88
CA ALA A 11 18.57 5.70 7.18
C ALA A 11 18.27 4.73 6.03
N TYR A 12 17.54 5.17 5.00
CA TYR A 12 17.05 4.31 3.91
C TYR A 12 17.62 4.72 2.56
N GLU A 13 18.33 3.81 1.90
CA GLU A 13 18.88 4.01 0.57
C GLU A 13 17.81 3.79 -0.53
N PRO A 14 17.94 4.44 -1.69
CA PRO A 14 17.11 4.13 -2.84
C PRO A 14 17.49 2.76 -3.44
N LEU A 15 16.58 2.17 -4.19
CA LEU A 15 16.81 0.94 -4.96
C LEU A 15 16.54 1.18 -6.44
N SER A 16 17.45 0.73 -7.32
CA SER A 16 17.26 0.88 -8.77
C SER A 16 16.18 -0.08 -9.26
N MET A 17 15.25 0.40 -10.09
CA MET A 17 14.21 -0.45 -10.68
C MET A 17 14.81 -1.59 -11.54
N LYS A 18 16.05 -1.45 -12.03
CA LYS A 18 16.76 -2.51 -12.78
C LYS A 18 17.15 -3.70 -11.89
N GLU A 19 17.22 -3.50 -10.58
CA GLU A 19 17.52 -4.56 -9.61
C GLU A 19 16.29 -5.39 -9.24
N LEU A 20 15.09 -4.98 -9.69
CA LEU A 20 13.87 -5.72 -9.43
C LEU A 20 13.81 -7.01 -10.24
N LYS A 21 13.47 -8.12 -9.58
CA LYS A 21 13.30 -9.44 -10.18
C LYS A 21 11.83 -9.79 -10.19
N ASP A 22 11.32 -10.06 -11.38
CA ASP A 22 9.92 -10.39 -11.63
C ASP A 22 8.92 -9.65 -10.72
N PRO A 23 8.89 -8.31 -10.77
CA PRO A 23 8.12 -7.55 -9.81
C PRO A 23 6.61 -7.70 -10.03
N ILE A 24 5.86 -7.61 -8.93
CA ILE A 24 4.43 -7.29 -8.87
C ILE A 24 4.24 -6.08 -7.95
N ILE A 25 3.40 -5.14 -8.37
CA ILE A 25 3.16 -3.88 -7.66
C ILE A 25 1.71 -3.84 -7.18
N PHE A 26 1.52 -3.62 -5.89
CA PHE A 26 0.22 -3.38 -5.28
C PHE A 26 0.04 -1.89 -4.99
N VAL A 27 -1.03 -1.30 -5.50
CA VAL A 27 -1.45 0.07 -5.18
C VAL A 27 -2.64 -0.03 -4.24
N VAL A 28 -2.40 0.16 -2.95
CA VAL A 28 -3.38 -0.08 -1.89
C VAL A 28 -4.07 1.22 -1.50
N ASP A 29 -5.39 1.23 -1.65
CA ASP A 29 -6.31 2.24 -1.15
C ASP A 29 -5.98 3.69 -1.54
N MET A 30 -5.35 3.88 -2.72
CA MET A 30 -5.30 5.20 -3.37
C MET A 30 -6.66 5.53 -3.99
N ILE A 31 -7.65 5.76 -3.12
CA ILE A 31 -9.06 5.97 -3.44
C ILE A 31 -9.53 7.34 -2.94
N GLU A 32 -10.59 7.86 -3.56
CA GLU A 32 -11.15 9.19 -3.27
C GLU A 32 -11.43 9.38 -1.76
N GLY A 33 -11.92 8.32 -1.09
CA GLY A 33 -12.30 8.29 0.32
C GLY A 33 -11.19 8.50 1.34
N PHE A 34 -9.93 8.34 0.92
CA PHE A 34 -8.75 8.53 1.77
C PHE A 34 -7.85 9.66 1.30
N VAL A 35 -7.95 10.07 0.03
CA VAL A 35 -7.11 11.14 -0.52
C VAL A 35 -7.86 12.47 -0.53
N HIS A 36 -9.06 12.53 -1.10
CA HIS A 36 -9.71 13.79 -1.47
C HIS A 36 -10.98 14.11 -0.66
N GLU A 37 -11.74 13.09 -0.25
CA GLU A 37 -13.03 13.28 0.39
C GLU A 37 -13.34 12.17 1.41
N GLY A 38 -14.36 12.36 2.25
CA GLY A 38 -14.78 11.36 3.23
C GLY A 38 -14.24 11.62 4.63
N ALA A 39 -14.66 10.81 5.59
CA ALA A 39 -14.37 11.06 7.01
C ALA A 39 -12.92 10.74 7.42
N LEU A 40 -12.20 9.99 6.60
CA LEU A 40 -10.84 9.51 6.85
C LEU A 40 -9.82 10.04 5.83
N HIS A 41 -10.17 11.07 5.06
CA HIS A 41 -9.26 11.64 4.08
C HIS A 41 -8.16 12.49 4.70
N ASP A 42 -7.00 12.50 4.03
CA ASP A 42 -5.96 13.51 4.23
C ASP A 42 -5.31 13.83 2.88
N GLU A 43 -5.54 15.04 2.37
CA GLU A 43 -5.00 15.49 1.07
C GLU A 43 -3.46 15.46 1.04
N ALA A 44 -2.78 15.47 2.18
CA ALA A 44 -1.32 15.31 2.23
C ALA A 44 -0.85 13.96 1.66
N ILE A 45 -1.69 12.92 1.72
CA ILE A 45 -1.41 11.61 1.11
C ILE A 45 -1.21 11.74 -0.40
N ASN A 46 -1.90 12.68 -1.07
CA ASN A 46 -1.79 12.87 -2.51
C ASN A 46 -0.35 13.16 -2.99
N ALA A 47 0.54 13.60 -2.09
CA ALA A 47 1.96 13.77 -2.39
C ALA A 47 2.67 12.45 -2.80
N VAL A 48 2.12 11.26 -2.50
CA VAL A 48 2.69 9.99 -2.99
C VAL A 48 2.24 9.63 -4.41
N THR A 49 1.14 10.21 -4.90
CA THR A 49 0.49 9.83 -6.16
C THR A 49 1.43 9.92 -7.36
N VAL A 50 2.21 11.01 -7.46
CA VAL A 50 3.18 11.21 -8.56
C VAL A 50 4.27 10.13 -8.58
N HIS A 51 4.70 9.65 -7.41
CA HIS A 51 5.72 8.60 -7.30
C HIS A 51 5.13 7.24 -7.64
N ILE A 52 3.91 6.96 -7.22
CA ILE A 52 3.17 5.74 -7.59
C ILE A 52 2.96 5.72 -9.11
N GLU A 53 2.50 6.83 -9.71
CA GLU A 53 2.30 6.93 -11.15
C GLU A 53 3.61 6.67 -11.93
N ALA A 54 4.70 7.32 -11.52
CA ALA A 54 6.02 7.12 -12.13
C ALA A 54 6.48 5.65 -12.04
N LEU A 55 6.19 4.98 -10.92
CA LEU A 55 6.52 3.57 -10.71
C LEU A 55 5.70 2.65 -11.63
N ILE A 56 4.40 2.88 -11.78
CA ILE A 56 3.49 1.96 -12.48
C ILE A 56 3.36 2.21 -13.99
N LYS A 57 3.73 3.39 -14.49
CA LYS A 57 3.52 3.81 -15.88
C LYS A 57 3.96 2.79 -16.94
N ASP A 58 5.03 2.04 -16.69
CA ASP A 58 5.58 1.04 -17.62
C ASP A 58 5.59 -0.39 -17.03
N ALA A 59 4.90 -0.60 -15.92
CA ALA A 59 4.86 -1.90 -15.23
C ALA A 59 3.97 -2.94 -15.95
N GLN A 60 3.36 -2.58 -17.08
CA GLN A 60 2.47 -3.44 -17.87
C GLN A 60 1.39 -4.09 -16.98
N GLN A 61 1.16 -5.39 -17.09
CA GLN A 61 0.17 -6.16 -16.31
C GLN A 61 0.66 -6.58 -14.92
N ARG A 62 1.70 -5.93 -14.40
CA ARG A 62 2.28 -6.25 -13.08
C ARG A 62 1.79 -5.28 -11.99
N VAL A 63 0.59 -4.74 -12.15
CA VAL A 63 0.00 -3.78 -11.21
C VAL A 63 -1.39 -4.24 -10.83
N ILE A 64 -1.63 -4.35 -9.53
CA ILE A 64 -2.93 -4.68 -8.96
C ILE A 64 -3.33 -3.55 -8.02
N PHE A 65 -4.45 -2.91 -8.32
CA PHE A 65 -5.06 -1.96 -7.41
C PHE A 65 -5.89 -2.70 -6.37
N ILE A 66 -5.81 -2.24 -5.14
CA ILE A 66 -6.66 -2.70 -4.05
C ILE A 66 -7.48 -1.49 -3.59
N ALA A 67 -8.79 -1.65 -3.50
CA ALA A 67 -9.67 -0.58 -3.02
C ALA A 67 -10.54 -1.08 -1.86
N ASP A 68 -10.52 -0.32 -0.77
CA ASP A 68 -11.47 -0.48 0.30
C ASP A 68 -12.90 -0.19 -0.18
N SER A 69 -13.81 -1.08 0.19
CA SER A 69 -15.14 -1.12 -0.40
C SER A 69 -16.10 -1.88 0.52
N HIS A 70 -16.87 -1.14 1.31
CA HIS A 70 -17.67 -1.69 2.39
C HIS A 70 -19.16 -1.78 2.06
N PRO A 71 -19.87 -2.86 2.43
CA PRO A 71 -21.31 -2.83 2.50
C PRO A 71 -21.76 -1.84 3.60
N PRO A 72 -22.98 -1.25 3.51
CA PRO A 72 -23.43 -0.19 4.42
C PRO A 72 -23.48 -0.53 5.92
N LYS A 73 -23.31 -1.80 6.31
CA LYS A 73 -23.33 -2.28 7.71
C LYS A 73 -22.13 -3.18 8.01
N THR A 74 -20.94 -2.79 7.53
CA THR A 74 -19.73 -3.56 7.81
C THR A 74 -19.34 -3.49 9.29
N ARG A 75 -18.61 -4.50 9.77
CA ARG A 75 -18.10 -4.56 11.15
C ARG A 75 -17.12 -3.44 11.46
N GLU A 76 -16.36 -3.02 10.47
CA GLU A 76 -15.31 -2.01 10.59
C GLU A 76 -15.82 -0.64 11.06
N PHE A 77 -17.08 -0.32 10.76
CA PHE A 77 -17.74 0.90 11.23
C PHE A 77 -17.99 0.96 12.74
N ASN A 78 -17.67 -0.12 13.49
CA ASN A 78 -17.64 -0.08 14.95
C ASN A 78 -16.38 0.61 15.50
N SER A 79 -15.31 0.64 14.70
CA SER A 79 -14.00 1.20 15.08
C SER A 79 -13.67 2.48 14.32
N TYR A 80 -14.17 2.61 13.09
CA TYR A 80 -13.95 3.76 12.23
C TYR A 80 -15.28 4.46 11.89
N PRO A 81 -15.25 5.75 11.52
CA PRO A 81 -16.39 6.38 10.85
C PRO A 81 -16.84 5.57 9.64
N THR A 82 -18.09 5.75 9.20
CA THR A 82 -18.51 5.22 7.90
C THR A 82 -17.63 5.82 6.80
N HIS A 83 -17.08 4.97 5.94
CA HIS A 83 -16.19 5.33 4.84
C HIS A 83 -16.31 4.31 3.70
N CYS A 84 -15.91 4.71 2.49
CA CYS A 84 -15.69 3.84 1.32
C CYS A 84 -16.85 2.86 1.05
N VAL A 85 -18.09 3.33 1.21
CA VAL A 85 -19.29 2.50 1.04
C VAL A 85 -19.49 2.14 -0.43
N ILE A 86 -19.83 0.89 -0.72
CA ILE A 86 -20.08 0.42 -2.09
C ILE A 86 -21.10 1.31 -2.79
N GLY A 87 -20.70 1.84 -3.95
CA GLY A 87 -21.52 2.70 -4.81
C GLY A 87 -21.36 4.20 -4.53
N THR A 88 -20.51 4.59 -3.57
CA THR A 88 -20.08 5.98 -3.40
C THR A 88 -18.75 6.24 -4.11
N THR A 89 -18.50 7.51 -4.39
CA THR A 89 -17.24 8.01 -4.96
C THR A 89 -16.04 7.69 -4.07
N GLU A 90 -16.21 7.73 -2.74
CA GLU A 90 -15.17 7.34 -1.77
C GLU A 90 -14.52 5.98 -2.06
N SER A 91 -15.26 5.03 -2.67
CA SER A 91 -14.78 3.67 -3.00
C SER A 91 -14.12 3.55 -4.39
N GLU A 92 -13.94 4.66 -5.10
CA GLU A 92 -13.30 4.71 -6.41
C GLU A 92 -11.82 5.07 -6.30
N VAL A 93 -10.99 4.48 -7.18
CA VAL A 93 -9.59 4.88 -7.36
C VAL A 93 -9.53 6.34 -7.82
N ILE A 94 -8.62 7.12 -7.25
CA ILE A 94 -8.41 8.54 -7.58
C ILE A 94 -8.20 8.74 -9.09
N GLN A 95 -8.68 9.87 -9.62
CA GLN A 95 -8.66 10.13 -11.07
C GLN A 95 -7.25 10.10 -11.67
N GLU A 96 -6.24 10.50 -10.90
CA GLU A 96 -4.82 10.52 -11.29
C GLU A 96 -4.32 9.11 -11.65
N LEU A 97 -4.77 8.09 -10.92
CA LEU A 97 -4.32 6.71 -11.10
C LEU A 97 -5.30 5.85 -11.89
N LYS A 98 -6.55 6.30 -12.06
CA LYS A 98 -7.61 5.59 -12.77
C LYS A 98 -7.23 5.12 -14.19
N PRO A 99 -6.47 5.89 -15.01
CA PRO A 99 -6.02 5.44 -16.33
C PRO A 99 -5.08 4.22 -16.31
N HIS A 100 -4.44 3.94 -15.17
CA HIS A 100 -3.46 2.87 -15.00
C HIS A 100 -4.08 1.58 -14.41
N VAL A 101 -5.35 1.59 -14.06
CA VAL A 101 -6.05 0.44 -13.46
C VAL A 101 -6.33 -0.63 -14.52
N GLN A 102 -5.58 -1.73 -14.47
CA GLN A 102 -5.81 -2.92 -15.30
C GLN A 102 -6.49 -4.05 -14.53
N GLU A 103 -6.17 -4.18 -13.24
CA GLU A 103 -6.76 -5.14 -12.30
C GLU A 103 -7.08 -4.41 -11.00
N LEU A 104 -8.26 -4.68 -10.43
CA LEU A 104 -8.76 -4.07 -9.21
C LEU A 104 -9.39 -5.15 -8.32
N MET A 105 -8.81 -5.37 -7.14
CA MET A 105 -9.41 -6.17 -6.08
C MET A 105 -10.12 -5.26 -5.08
N ARG A 106 -11.30 -5.66 -4.64
CA ARG A 106 -12.05 -4.93 -3.60
C ARG A 106 -11.96 -5.67 -2.28
N LYS A 107 -11.57 -4.97 -1.22
CA LYS A 107 -11.50 -5.52 0.14
C LYS A 107 -12.54 -4.85 1.05
N ASN A 108 -13.04 -5.62 2.00
CA ASN A 108 -13.97 -5.16 3.05
C ASN A 108 -13.28 -5.28 4.43
N SER A 109 -12.02 -4.86 4.46
CA SER A 109 -11.15 -4.94 5.64
C SER A 109 -9.91 -4.08 5.38
N THR A 110 -9.37 -3.47 6.42
CA THR A 110 -7.99 -2.93 6.39
C THR A 110 -6.93 -3.87 5.79
N ASN A 111 -7.07 -5.21 5.86
CA ASN A 111 -6.03 -6.13 5.45
C ASN A 111 -6.31 -6.82 4.11
N THR A 112 -5.57 -6.44 3.06
CA THR A 112 -5.59 -7.08 1.73
C THR A 112 -5.37 -8.59 1.79
N PHE A 113 -4.58 -9.07 2.75
CA PHE A 113 -4.34 -10.51 2.90
C PHE A 113 -5.64 -11.29 3.12
N THR A 114 -6.68 -10.69 3.71
CA THR A 114 -7.98 -11.35 3.92
C THR A 114 -8.92 -11.27 2.70
N CYS A 115 -8.56 -10.51 1.67
CA CYS A 115 -9.36 -10.34 0.46
C CYS A 115 -9.48 -11.66 -0.30
N PRO A 116 -10.69 -12.12 -0.66
CA PRO A 116 -10.88 -13.35 -1.43
C PRO A 116 -10.08 -13.39 -2.74
N ASP A 117 -10.04 -12.28 -3.49
CA ASP A 117 -9.28 -12.19 -4.74
C ASP A 117 -7.77 -12.32 -4.50
N PHE A 118 -7.27 -11.77 -3.39
CA PHE A 118 -5.87 -11.94 -3.00
C PHE A 118 -5.56 -13.37 -2.56
N GLN A 119 -6.50 -14.06 -1.91
CA GLN A 119 -6.34 -15.49 -1.59
C GLN A 119 -6.22 -16.35 -2.85
N SER A 120 -7.01 -16.08 -3.88
CA SER A 120 -6.84 -16.71 -5.20
C SER A 120 -5.48 -16.36 -5.82
N PHE A 121 -5.07 -15.09 -5.78
CA PHE A 121 -3.76 -14.65 -6.27
C PHE A 121 -2.59 -15.40 -5.61
N LEU A 122 -2.63 -15.59 -4.29
CA LEU A 122 -1.63 -16.36 -3.55
C LEU A 122 -1.43 -17.77 -4.12
N THR A 123 -2.54 -18.45 -4.45
CA THR A 123 -2.48 -19.83 -4.94
C THR A 123 -2.16 -19.95 -6.43
N GLU A 124 -2.52 -18.96 -7.23
CA GLU A 124 -2.49 -19.08 -8.69
C GLU A 124 -1.29 -18.37 -9.33
N ARG A 125 -0.83 -17.26 -8.73
CA ARG A 125 0.06 -16.30 -9.40
C ARG A 125 1.32 -15.95 -8.62
N MET A 126 1.27 -16.00 -7.29
CA MET A 126 2.38 -15.55 -6.41
C MET A 126 3.75 -16.14 -6.78
N ASP A 127 3.80 -17.42 -7.17
CA ASP A 127 5.07 -18.09 -7.51
C ASP A 127 5.77 -17.53 -8.76
N SER A 128 5.06 -16.74 -9.57
CA SER A 128 5.62 -16.05 -10.74
C SER A 128 6.39 -14.77 -10.40
N TYR A 129 6.34 -14.32 -9.14
CA TYR A 129 6.91 -13.03 -8.73
C TYR A 129 7.98 -13.23 -7.65
N ARG A 130 9.01 -12.37 -7.65
CA ARG A 130 10.08 -12.37 -6.64
C ARG A 130 10.04 -11.11 -5.81
N ASP A 131 9.84 -9.97 -6.46
CA ASP A 131 9.74 -8.69 -5.76
C ASP A 131 8.28 -8.25 -5.65
N ILE A 132 7.76 -8.24 -4.43
CA ILE A 132 6.41 -7.76 -4.13
C ILE A 132 6.52 -6.32 -3.61
N VAL A 133 6.20 -5.36 -4.46
CA VAL A 133 6.22 -3.93 -4.11
C VAL A 133 4.84 -3.53 -3.61
N ILE A 134 4.74 -2.97 -2.41
CA ILE A 134 3.48 -2.50 -1.84
C ILE A 134 3.55 -0.98 -1.68
N THR A 135 2.55 -0.29 -2.23
CA THR A 135 2.44 1.18 -2.25
C THR A 135 1.03 1.62 -1.84
N GLY A 136 0.86 2.91 -1.56
CA GLY A 136 -0.44 3.52 -1.25
C GLY A 136 -0.60 3.88 0.23
N CYS A 137 -1.82 3.82 0.74
CA CYS A 137 -2.13 4.22 2.12
C CYS A 137 -3.03 3.19 2.83
N CYS A 138 -3.16 3.20 4.15
CA CYS A 138 -2.34 3.94 5.11
C CYS A 138 -1.12 3.10 5.55
N THR A 139 0.06 3.71 5.63
CA THR A 139 1.32 3.02 5.99
C THR A 139 1.20 2.17 7.25
N ASP A 140 0.56 2.69 8.29
CA ASP A 140 0.44 2.06 9.62
C ASP A 140 -0.79 1.16 9.77
N ILE A 141 -1.64 1.06 8.75
CA ILE A 141 -2.87 0.27 8.78
C ILE A 141 -2.87 -0.75 7.65
N CYS A 142 -3.29 -0.36 6.44
CA CYS A 142 -3.50 -1.30 5.34
C CYS A 142 -2.17 -1.85 4.83
N ILE A 143 -1.15 -0.99 4.67
CA ILE A 143 0.17 -1.39 4.21
C ILE A 143 0.85 -2.28 5.25
N LEU A 144 0.89 -1.85 6.52
CA LEU A 144 1.46 -2.61 7.64
C LEU A 144 0.84 -4.01 7.76
N GLN A 145 -0.50 -4.08 7.83
CA GLN A 145 -1.19 -5.35 8.00
C GLN A 145 -1.00 -6.27 6.79
N PHE A 146 -1.05 -5.73 5.58
CA PHE A 146 -0.84 -6.51 4.38
C PHE A 146 0.58 -7.07 4.32
N ALA A 147 1.59 -6.21 4.49
CA ALA A 147 2.98 -6.59 4.40
C ALA A 147 3.36 -7.63 5.47
N LEU A 148 2.94 -7.44 6.73
CA LEU A 148 3.24 -8.38 7.81
C LEU A 148 2.52 -9.73 7.63
N CYS A 149 1.24 -9.73 7.24
CA CYS A 149 0.52 -10.99 7.00
C CYS A 149 1.08 -11.74 5.78
N LEU A 150 1.42 -11.04 4.71
CA LEU A 150 2.07 -11.65 3.56
C LEU A 150 3.42 -12.25 3.95
N ASN A 151 4.25 -11.52 4.71
CA ASN A 151 5.54 -12.03 5.16
C ASN A 151 5.40 -13.26 6.05
N ALA A 152 4.45 -13.26 6.98
CA ALA A 152 4.15 -14.40 7.82
C ALA A 152 3.73 -15.63 6.98
N TRP A 153 2.95 -15.43 5.93
CA TRP A 153 2.58 -16.50 5.01
C TRP A 153 3.78 -17.01 4.21
N LEU A 154 4.66 -16.12 3.71
CA LEU A 154 5.90 -16.51 3.01
C LEU A 154 6.78 -17.38 3.92
N ASN A 155 6.91 -16.99 5.20
CA ASN A 155 7.64 -17.75 6.22
C ASN A 155 7.05 -19.15 6.42
N GLU A 156 5.73 -19.25 6.63
CA GLU A 156 5.03 -20.53 6.81
C GLU A 156 5.24 -21.48 5.63
N HIS A 157 5.34 -20.94 4.42
CA HIS A 157 5.47 -21.71 3.17
C HIS A 157 6.92 -21.85 2.68
N ASN A 158 7.91 -21.49 3.51
CA ASN A 158 9.34 -21.54 3.19
C ASN A 158 9.68 -20.88 1.84
N LYS A 159 9.04 -19.75 1.54
CA LYS A 159 9.27 -18.97 0.32
C LYS A 159 10.53 -18.12 0.49
N THR A 160 11.68 -18.65 0.08
CA THR A 160 13.00 -18.02 0.31
C THR A 160 13.42 -17.02 -0.77
N ASP A 161 12.75 -17.03 -1.93
CA ASP A 161 13.17 -16.26 -3.10
C ASP A 161 12.34 -14.98 -3.29
N GLN A 162 11.31 -14.78 -2.47
CA GLN A 162 10.44 -13.62 -2.47
C GLN A 162 10.90 -12.59 -1.44
N ARG A 163 10.82 -11.31 -1.79
CA ARG A 163 10.97 -10.20 -0.85
C ARG A 163 9.82 -9.21 -1.01
N ILE A 164 9.38 -8.66 0.11
CA ILE A 164 8.42 -7.56 0.15
C ILE A 164 9.20 -6.25 0.24
N ILE A 165 8.87 -5.30 -0.62
CA ILE A 165 9.54 -4.00 -0.72
C ILE A 165 8.51 -2.88 -0.48
N ILE A 166 8.84 -1.98 0.44
CA ILE A 166 8.05 -0.76 0.71
C ILE A 166 8.92 0.46 0.36
N PRO A 167 8.64 1.15 -0.77
CA PRO A 167 9.28 2.41 -1.09
C PRO A 167 8.60 3.56 -0.33
N LEU A 168 9.35 4.22 0.55
CA LEU A 168 8.83 5.33 1.38
C LEU A 168 8.31 6.50 0.54
N SER A 169 8.85 6.71 -0.67
CA SER A 169 8.33 7.70 -1.63
C SER A 169 6.86 7.46 -2.02
N CYS A 170 6.38 6.22 -1.93
CA CYS A 170 5.09 5.78 -2.45
C CYS A 170 4.10 5.31 -1.38
N VAL A 171 4.37 5.55 -0.10
CA VAL A 171 3.42 5.27 0.99
C VAL A 171 3.27 6.50 1.89
N ASP A 172 2.09 6.68 2.46
CA ASP A 172 1.85 7.62 3.55
C ASP A 172 0.62 7.20 4.37
N THR A 173 0.39 7.89 5.47
CA THR A 173 -0.81 7.74 6.31
C THR A 173 -1.53 9.08 6.46
N TYR A 174 -2.67 9.13 7.13
CA TYR A 174 -3.41 10.36 7.42
C TYR A 174 -2.94 11.03 8.71
N HIS A 175 -3.42 12.24 8.99
CA HIS A 175 -3.17 12.96 10.24
C HIS A 175 -4.48 13.50 10.84
N ILE A 176 -4.68 13.28 12.13
CA ILE A 176 -5.75 13.91 12.90
C ILE A 176 -5.16 14.42 14.22
N GLU A 177 -5.17 15.74 14.40
CA GLU A 177 -4.64 16.41 15.59
C GLU A 177 -5.16 15.77 16.89
N GLY A 178 -4.24 15.37 17.77
CA GLY A 178 -4.55 14.75 19.07
C GLY A 178 -5.13 13.32 19.01
N ILE A 179 -5.30 12.74 17.82
CA ILE A 179 -5.87 11.39 17.62
C ILE A 179 -4.90 10.47 16.90
N HIS A 180 -4.30 10.92 15.80
CA HIS A 180 -3.39 10.15 14.95
C HIS A 180 -2.31 11.08 14.38
N ASP A 181 -1.07 10.85 14.76
CA ASP A 181 0.08 11.65 14.31
C ASP A 181 0.80 10.94 13.15
N ALA A 182 0.76 11.53 11.95
CA ALA A 182 1.26 10.88 10.75
C ALA A 182 2.75 10.55 10.84
N VAL A 183 3.55 11.45 11.42
CA VAL A 183 5.00 11.27 11.53
C VAL A 183 5.33 10.07 12.42
N SER A 184 4.83 10.07 13.65
CA SER A 184 5.09 8.96 14.58
C SER A 184 4.48 7.63 14.14
N CYS A 185 3.29 7.64 13.52
CA CYS A 185 2.66 6.43 13.00
C CYS A 185 3.43 5.85 11.79
N ASN A 186 3.87 6.68 10.85
CA ASN A 186 4.75 6.23 9.76
C ASN A 186 6.04 5.65 10.32
N GLU A 187 6.75 6.39 11.18
CA GLU A 187 8.04 5.92 11.72
C GLU A 187 7.92 4.61 12.51
N PHE A 188 6.85 4.46 13.30
CA PHE A 188 6.57 3.23 14.04
C PHE A 188 6.33 2.06 13.08
N SER A 189 5.43 2.24 12.11
CA SER A 189 5.05 1.16 11.18
C SER A 189 6.19 0.74 10.26
N ILE A 190 6.98 1.70 9.78
CA ILE A 190 8.18 1.44 8.97
C ILE A 190 9.19 0.61 9.78
N ARG A 191 9.54 1.02 11.00
CA ARG A 191 10.46 0.25 11.87
C ARG A 191 9.92 -1.13 12.20
N ASN A 192 8.60 -1.25 12.41
CA ASN A 192 7.99 -2.54 12.69
C ASN A 192 8.07 -3.48 11.48
N MET A 193 7.77 -2.99 10.28
CA MET A 193 7.91 -3.76 9.04
C MET A 193 9.36 -4.20 8.82
N GLU A 194 10.30 -3.27 8.95
CA GLU A 194 11.74 -3.53 8.81
C GLU A 194 12.24 -4.59 9.81
N ALA A 195 11.86 -4.47 11.09
CA ALA A 195 12.23 -5.42 12.13
C ALA A 195 11.68 -6.84 11.88
N ASN A 196 10.64 -6.97 11.06
CA ASN A 196 10.07 -8.25 10.64
C ASN A 196 10.58 -8.72 9.27
N GLY A 197 11.65 -8.11 8.73
CA GLY A 197 12.32 -8.57 7.52
C GLY A 197 11.72 -8.06 6.20
N ILE A 198 10.83 -7.06 6.26
CA ILE A 198 10.36 -6.37 5.05
C ILE A 198 11.46 -5.39 4.60
N CYS A 199 11.75 -5.38 3.30
CA CYS A 199 12.73 -4.48 2.72
C CYS A 199 12.15 -3.07 2.60
N ILE A 200 12.71 -2.12 3.35
CA ILE A 200 12.36 -0.70 3.26
C ILE A 200 13.41 0.02 2.43
N VAL A 201 12.97 0.84 1.48
CA VAL A 201 13.84 1.68 0.62
C VAL A 201 13.28 3.09 0.60
N SER A 202 14.12 4.12 0.48
CA SER A 202 13.62 5.50 0.43
C SER A 202 12.80 5.76 -0.84
N SER A 203 13.24 5.20 -1.97
CA SER A 203 12.51 5.26 -3.24
C SER A 203 12.90 4.11 -4.19
N LEU A 204 12.09 3.93 -5.24
CA LEU A 204 12.44 3.10 -6.40
C LEU A 204 12.77 4.02 -7.58
N GLU A 205 14.02 4.01 -8.01
CA GLU A 205 14.52 4.97 -8.98
C GLU A 205 14.64 4.36 -10.38
N ARG A 206 14.21 5.12 -11.38
CA ARG A 206 14.55 4.85 -12.78
C ARG A 206 15.89 5.49 -13.04
N GLU A 207 16.88 4.69 -13.44
CA GLU A 207 18.07 5.24 -14.07
C GLU A 207 17.68 5.70 -15.48
N ASP A 208 17.93 6.98 -15.78
CA ASP A 208 17.80 7.59 -17.10
C ASP A 208 18.59 6.81 -18.20
#